data_AF-A0A0C9URB5-F1
#
_entry.id   AF-A0A0C9URB5-F1
#
_cell.length_a   1.000
_cell.length_b   1.000
_cell.length_c   1.000
_cell.angle_alpha   90.00
_cell.angle_beta   90.00
_cell.angle_gamma   90.00
#
_symmetry.space_group_name_H-M   'P 1'
#
loop_
_entity.id
_entity.type
_entity.pdbx_description
1 polymer ?
#
loop_
_entity_poly.entity_id
_entity_poly.type
_entity_poly.pdbx_seq_one_letter_code
_entity_poly.pdbx_strand_id
1 'polypeptide(L)'
;MGTVRRYSYRTLHLPEDITPCSKTSTINFASINAHKGRPLSRCNNLESFTYTMMALSLRGLPWDCLATAEPLLKFTTSDNQDFYGKSQESATNLRGQIADILSHKEQLFKGQPPGMDRTVYASWMYAKSLDYYQEPDYELLTAMFLSFE
;
A
#
# COMPACT_ATOMS: atom_id res chain seq x y z
N MET A 1 -13.86 -0.06 15.35
CA MET A 1 -13.66 1.14 14.50
C MET A 1 -13.23 0.67 13.12
N GLY A 2 -13.86 1.15 12.06
CA GLY A 2 -13.44 0.84 10.67
C GLY A 2 -12.17 1.59 10.28
N THR A 3 -11.50 1.13 9.22
CA THR A 3 -10.28 1.75 8.65
C THR A 3 -10.56 2.90 7.67
N VAL A 4 -11.82 3.06 7.27
CA VAL A 4 -12.26 4.10 6.34
C VAL A 4 -12.23 5.47 7.01
N ARG A 5 -11.57 6.44 6.37
CA ARG A 5 -11.58 7.85 6.77
C ARG A 5 -12.24 8.69 5.67
N ARG A 6 -13.04 9.67 6.09
CA ARG A 6 -13.58 10.68 5.18
C ARG A 6 -12.42 11.56 4.69
N TYR A 7 -12.30 11.72 3.37
CA TYR A 7 -11.25 12.54 2.75
C TYR A 7 -11.78 13.83 2.10
N SER A 8 -13.09 13.99 1.98
CA SER A 8 -13.71 15.18 1.37
C SER A 8 -15.03 15.61 2.03
N TYR A 9 -15.36 16.89 1.92
CA TYR A 9 -16.64 17.47 2.35
C TYR A 9 -17.16 18.44 1.28
N ARG A 10 -18.38 18.23 0.77
CA ARG A 10 -19.01 19.05 -0.28
C ARG A 10 -18.02 19.39 -1.41
N THR A 11 -17.38 18.36 -1.96
CA THR A 11 -16.33 18.40 -3.01
C THR A 11 -14.97 19.00 -2.63
N LEU A 12 -14.80 19.55 -1.44
CA LEU A 12 -13.49 20.02 -0.97
C LEU A 12 -12.68 18.86 -0.38
N HIS A 13 -11.43 18.69 -0.82
CA HIS A 13 -10.50 17.78 -0.16
C HIS A 13 -10.20 18.30 1.26
N LEU A 14 -10.25 17.41 2.24
CA LEU A 14 -9.92 17.77 3.61
C LEU A 14 -8.40 18.03 3.74
N PRO A 15 -7.98 18.91 4.65
CA PRO A 15 -6.56 19.08 4.98
C PRO A 15 -5.94 17.78 5.47
N GLU A 16 -4.62 17.67 5.34
CA GLU A 16 -3.86 16.56 5.89
C GLU A 16 -4.15 16.40 7.39
N ASP A 17 -4.71 15.26 7.75
CA ASP A 17 -4.78 14.84 9.14
C ASP A 17 -3.39 14.35 9.56
N ILE A 18 -2.67 15.19 10.30
CA ILE A 18 -1.32 14.90 10.84
C ILE A 18 -1.37 13.79 11.89
N THR A 19 -2.59 13.37 12.32
CA THR A 19 -2.75 12.21 13.19
C THR A 19 -2.12 11.00 12.49
N PRO A 20 -1.09 10.38 13.09
CA PRO A 20 -0.39 9.26 12.47
C PRO A 20 -1.41 8.24 12.00
N CYS A 21 -1.30 7.82 10.73
CA CYS A 21 -2.16 6.77 10.24
C CYS A 21 -1.99 5.57 11.18
N SER A 22 -3.09 5.15 11.83
CA SER A 22 -3.01 4.04 12.76
C SER A 22 -2.53 2.80 11.99
N LYS A 23 -1.85 1.89 12.67
CA LYS A 23 -1.21 0.67 12.12
C LYS A 23 -2.21 -0.34 11.49
N THR A 24 -3.39 0.10 11.12
CA THR A 24 -4.54 -0.70 10.69
C THR A 24 -4.49 -1.14 9.22
N SER A 25 -3.49 -0.72 8.45
CA SER A 25 -3.28 -1.20 7.08
C SER A 25 -2.73 -2.64 7.07
N THR A 26 -3.28 -3.50 6.19
CA THR A 26 -2.64 -4.78 5.86
C THR A 26 -1.24 -4.53 5.30
N ILE A 27 -0.21 -5.06 5.97
CA ILE A 27 1.19 -4.70 5.72
C ILE A 27 1.59 -4.90 4.25
N ASN A 28 1.17 -6.00 3.61
CA ASN A 28 1.60 -6.33 2.24
C ASN A 28 1.05 -5.39 1.17
N PHE A 29 -0.09 -4.76 1.44
CA PHE A 29 -0.77 -3.89 0.48
C PHE A 29 -0.68 -2.43 0.88
N ALA A 30 -0.01 -2.10 1.99
CA ALA A 30 0.09 -0.74 2.46
C ALA A 30 0.98 0.09 1.53
N SER A 31 0.53 1.30 1.20
CA SER A 31 1.37 2.25 0.45
C SER A 31 2.64 2.62 1.22
N ILE A 32 3.67 3.10 0.52
CA ILE A 32 4.90 3.63 1.16
C ILE A 32 4.55 4.72 2.19
N ASN A 33 3.57 5.58 1.90
CA ASN A 33 3.13 6.61 2.85
C ASN A 33 2.56 5.99 4.13
N ALA A 34 1.80 4.90 4.02
CA ALA A 34 1.29 4.17 5.17
C ALA A 34 2.41 3.51 6.00
N HIS A 35 3.45 2.99 5.35
CA HIS A 35 4.64 2.50 6.04
C HIS A 35 5.41 3.62 6.76
N LYS A 36 5.46 4.82 6.17
CA LYS A 36 6.10 6.01 6.74
C LYS A 36 5.24 6.77 7.75
N GLY A 37 4.02 6.29 8.05
CA GLY A 37 3.09 6.96 8.96
C GLY A 37 2.59 8.32 8.46
N ARG A 38 2.68 8.59 7.14
CA ARG A 38 2.20 9.83 6.52
C ARG A 38 0.67 9.83 6.39
N PRO A 39 0.04 11.01 6.28
CA PRO A 39 -1.38 11.12 5.96
C PRO A 39 -1.72 10.35 4.68
N LEU A 40 -2.82 9.60 4.71
CA LEU A 40 -3.27 8.80 3.57
C LEU A 40 -4.39 9.51 2.81
N SER A 41 -4.34 9.42 1.48
CA SER A 41 -5.35 9.94 0.57
C SER A 41 -5.71 8.92 -0.52
N ARG A 42 -6.39 9.39 -1.57
CA ARG A 42 -6.80 8.60 -2.73
C ARG A 42 -5.63 7.91 -3.43
N CYS A 43 -4.49 8.57 -3.57
CA CYS A 43 -3.32 7.99 -4.25
C CYS A 43 -2.79 6.74 -3.54
N ASN A 44 -2.96 6.65 -2.22
CA ASN A 44 -2.52 5.50 -1.44
C ASN A 44 -3.40 4.28 -1.67
N ASN A 45 -4.71 4.48 -1.92
CA ASN A 45 -5.60 3.39 -2.31
C ASN A 45 -5.24 2.86 -3.72
N LEU A 46 -4.83 3.74 -4.64
CA LEU A 46 -4.37 3.32 -5.97
C LEU A 46 -3.05 2.55 -5.90
N GLU A 47 -2.12 2.98 -5.06
CA GLU A 47 -0.88 2.26 -4.78
C GLU A 47 -1.20 0.86 -4.20
N SER A 48 -2.08 0.77 -3.21
CA SER A 48 -2.55 -0.51 -2.67
C SER A 48 -3.21 -1.40 -3.72
N PHE A 49 -4.02 -0.83 -4.61
CA PHE A 49 -4.66 -1.55 -5.71
C PHE A 49 -3.63 -2.19 -6.64
N THR A 50 -2.56 -1.47 -7.00
CA THR A 50 -1.51 -2.05 -7.85
C THR A 50 -0.76 -3.21 -7.18
N TYR A 51 -0.54 -3.15 -5.85
CA TYR A 51 0.00 -4.28 -5.10
C TYR A 51 -0.98 -5.47 -5.08
N THR A 52 -2.29 -5.22 -4.98
CA THR A 52 -3.29 -6.28 -5.14
C THR A 52 -3.20 -6.93 -6.52
N MET A 53 -3.07 -6.15 -7.59
CA MET A 53 -2.91 -6.69 -8.94
C MET A 53 -1.62 -7.53 -9.08
N MET A 54 -0.51 -7.09 -8.51
CA MET A 54 0.72 -7.89 -8.48
C MET A 54 0.55 -9.19 -7.70
N ALA A 55 -0.12 -9.16 -6.55
CA ALA A 55 -0.37 -10.34 -5.72
C ALA A 55 -1.25 -11.39 -6.42
N LEU A 56 -2.16 -10.94 -7.30
CA LEU A 56 -2.96 -11.82 -8.15
C LEU A 56 -2.15 -12.43 -9.32
N SER A 57 -0.94 -11.93 -9.58
CA SER A 57 -0.03 -12.51 -10.58
C SER A 57 0.60 -13.81 -10.07
N LEU A 58 1.06 -14.67 -10.99
CA LEU A 58 1.74 -15.94 -10.68
C LEU A 58 2.96 -15.81 -9.76
N ARG A 59 3.55 -14.61 -9.63
CA ARG A 59 4.75 -14.37 -8.82
C ARG A 59 4.47 -13.89 -7.40
N GLY A 60 3.25 -13.46 -7.09
CA GLY A 60 2.96 -12.80 -5.81
C GLY A 60 3.71 -11.48 -5.63
N LEU A 61 3.76 -10.97 -4.39
CA LEU A 61 4.51 -9.77 -4.05
C LEU A 61 5.98 -10.12 -3.76
N PRO A 62 6.95 -9.29 -4.21
CA PRO A 62 8.37 -9.51 -3.92
C PRO A 62 8.72 -9.60 -2.43
N TRP A 63 7.88 -9.03 -1.57
CA TRP A 63 8.03 -9.02 -0.11
C TRP A 63 7.10 -9.99 0.63
N ASP A 64 6.37 -10.88 -0.07
CA ASP A 64 5.48 -11.85 0.59
C ASP A 64 6.27 -12.78 1.53
N CYS A 65 7.52 -13.12 1.19
CA CYS A 65 8.41 -13.93 2.03
C CYS A 65 8.80 -13.24 3.35
N LEU A 66 8.81 -11.90 3.40
CA LEU A 66 9.09 -11.14 4.62
C LEU A 66 7.87 -11.11 5.53
N ALA A 67 6.68 -11.05 4.95
CA ALA A 67 5.42 -11.04 5.69
C ALA A 67 5.04 -12.42 6.26
N THR A 68 5.51 -13.51 5.66
CA THR A 68 5.32 -14.88 6.15
C THR A 68 6.35 -15.32 7.18
N ALA A 69 7.50 -14.64 7.27
CA ALA A 69 8.57 -14.95 8.23
C ALA A 69 8.25 -14.48 9.67
N GLU A 70 7.28 -13.59 9.85
CA GLU A 70 6.81 -13.17 11.17
C GLU A 70 5.62 -14.04 11.62
N PRO A 71 5.59 -14.51 12.87
CA PRO A 71 4.47 -15.30 13.37
C PRO A 71 3.21 -14.44 13.29
N LEU A 72 2.26 -14.89 12.44
CA LEU A 72 0.90 -14.40 12.32
C LEU A 72 0.42 -13.79 13.64
N LEU A 73 0.41 -12.45 13.71
CA LEU A 73 -0.19 -11.67 14.80
C LEU A 73 -1.70 -11.92 14.75
N LYS A 74 -2.11 -13.06 15.31
CA LYS A 74 -3.50 -13.31 15.66
C LYS A 74 -3.86 -12.22 16.67
N PHE A 75 -4.74 -11.31 16.26
CA PHE A 75 -5.47 -10.44 17.17
C PHE A 75 -6.40 -11.30 18.04
N THR A 76 -5.85 -12.03 18.99
CA THR A 76 -6.61 -12.56 20.11
C THR A 76 -6.42 -11.59 21.26
N THR A 77 -7.50 -10.88 21.57
CA THR A 77 -7.69 -10.04 22.75
C THR A 77 -7.10 -10.71 23.99
N SER A 78 -5.93 -10.26 24.43
CA SER A 78 -5.38 -10.58 25.74
C SER A 78 -4.37 -9.50 26.13
N ASP A 79 -4.68 -8.86 27.24
CA ASP A 79 -3.94 -7.76 27.86
C ASP A 79 -2.53 -8.21 28.25
N ASN A 80 -1.52 -7.97 27.41
CA ASN A 80 -0.10 -8.14 27.77
C ASN A 80 0.77 -7.04 27.14
N GLN A 81 1.04 -6.00 27.93
CA GLN A 81 1.82 -4.82 27.54
C GLN A 81 3.24 -5.15 26.99
N ASP A 82 3.89 -6.20 27.48
CA ASP A 82 5.23 -6.62 27.05
C ASP A 82 5.25 -7.29 25.67
N PHE A 83 4.13 -7.89 25.25
CA PHE A 83 3.97 -8.46 23.91
C PHE A 83 3.77 -7.37 22.85
N TYR A 84 3.11 -6.26 23.23
CA TYR A 84 2.94 -5.10 22.35
C TYR A 84 4.28 -4.42 22.02
N GLY A 85 5.24 -4.37 22.95
CA GLY A 85 6.56 -3.77 22.70
C GLY A 85 7.36 -4.50 21.62
N LYS A 86 7.49 -5.84 21.74
CA LYS A 86 8.26 -6.67 20.79
C LYS A 86 7.57 -6.79 19.43
N SER A 87 6.25 -6.91 19.41
CA SER A 87 5.48 -6.94 18.15
C SER A 87 5.51 -5.59 17.42
N GLN A 88 5.58 -4.49 18.16
CA GLN A 88 5.71 -3.16 17.60
C GLN A 88 7.08 -2.94 16.95
N GLU A 89 8.16 -3.39 17.60
CA GLU A 89 9.54 -3.32 17.07
C GLU A 89 9.71 -4.17 15.80
N SER A 90 9.22 -5.41 15.81
CA SER A 90 9.18 -6.29 14.64
C SER A 90 8.36 -5.68 13.50
N ALA A 91 7.14 -5.18 13.77
CA ALA A 91 6.31 -4.55 12.76
C ALA A 91 6.95 -3.28 12.18
N THR A 92 7.68 -2.49 12.98
CA THR A 92 8.46 -1.35 12.45
C THR A 92 9.62 -1.79 11.57
N ASN A 93 10.29 -2.89 11.90
CA ASN A 93 11.36 -3.47 11.10
C ASN A 93 10.82 -3.94 9.73
N LEU A 94 9.73 -4.72 9.72
CA LEU A 94 9.09 -5.19 8.49
C LEU A 94 8.58 -4.03 7.61
N ARG A 95 7.94 -3.01 8.22
CA ARG A 95 7.50 -1.82 7.49
C ARG A 95 8.67 -1.06 6.86
N GLY A 96 9.82 -1.01 7.54
CA GLY A 96 11.06 -0.44 7.01
C GLY A 96 11.60 -1.22 5.82
N GLN A 97 11.71 -2.54 5.94
CA GLN A 97 12.18 -3.42 4.86
C GLN A 97 11.30 -3.34 3.60
N ILE A 98 9.97 -3.37 3.77
CA ILE A 98 9.03 -3.22 2.65
C ILE A 98 9.18 -1.84 2.01
N ALA A 99 9.27 -0.77 2.80
CA ALA A 99 9.47 0.57 2.25
C ALA A 99 10.78 0.71 1.45
N ASP A 100 11.82 -0.02 1.86
CA ASP A 100 13.11 -0.03 1.17
C ASP A 100 13.01 -0.79 -0.17
N ILE A 101 12.40 -1.97 -0.18
CA ILE A 101 12.11 -2.72 -1.42
C ILE A 101 11.27 -1.87 -2.38
N LEU A 102 10.23 -1.22 -1.87
CA LEU A 102 9.33 -0.36 -2.65
C LEU A 102 10.03 0.89 -3.21
N SER A 103 11.17 1.29 -2.63
CA SER A 103 11.98 2.39 -3.14
C SER A 103 12.82 1.99 -4.36
N HIS A 104 13.07 0.69 -4.56
CA HIS A 104 13.81 0.13 -5.69
C HIS A 104 12.86 -0.27 -6.84
N LYS A 105 12.30 0.74 -7.50
CA LYS A 105 11.19 0.64 -8.48
C LYS A 105 11.38 -0.40 -9.59
N GLU A 106 12.62 -0.56 -10.06
CA GLU A 106 12.96 -1.48 -11.16
C GLU A 106 12.87 -2.96 -10.75
N GLN A 107 12.94 -3.27 -9.46
CA GLN A 107 12.93 -4.64 -8.97
C GLN A 107 11.52 -5.19 -8.76
N LEU A 108 10.52 -4.33 -8.55
CA LEU A 108 9.13 -4.73 -8.29
C LEU A 108 8.53 -5.59 -9.42
N PHE A 109 8.94 -5.29 -10.64
CA PHE A 109 8.29 -5.75 -11.86
C PHE A 109 9.18 -6.71 -12.68
N LYS A 110 10.45 -6.86 -12.28
CA LYS A 110 11.43 -7.67 -12.98
C LYS A 110 10.97 -9.13 -13.10
N GLY A 111 10.68 -9.55 -14.33
CA GLY A 111 10.30 -10.93 -14.66
C GLY A 111 8.80 -11.22 -14.60
N GLN A 112 7.93 -10.22 -14.48
CA GLN A 112 6.49 -10.39 -14.69
C GLN A 112 6.14 -10.66 -16.17
N PRO A 113 4.97 -11.27 -16.47
CA PRO A 113 4.55 -11.51 -17.85
C PRO A 113 4.43 -10.20 -18.64
N PRO A 114 4.84 -10.15 -19.93
CA PRO A 114 5.02 -8.91 -20.69
C PRO A 114 3.81 -7.97 -20.78
N GLY A 115 2.58 -8.49 -20.67
CA GLY A 115 1.34 -7.69 -20.80
C GLY A 115 0.86 -7.08 -19.49
N MET A 116 0.77 -7.88 -18.43
CA MET A 116 0.28 -7.45 -17.11
C MET A 116 1.26 -6.52 -16.41
N ASP A 117 2.56 -6.69 -16.67
CA ASP A 117 3.63 -5.87 -16.11
C ASP A 117 3.47 -4.39 -16.49
N ARG A 118 3.28 -4.08 -17.79
CA ARG A 118 3.31 -2.70 -18.28
C ARG A 118 2.18 -1.84 -17.74
N THR A 119 0.95 -2.38 -17.66
CA THR A 119 -0.23 -1.63 -17.18
C THR A 119 -0.20 -1.44 -15.69
N VAL A 120 0.15 -2.47 -14.92
CA VAL A 120 0.27 -2.37 -13.47
C VAL A 120 1.44 -1.43 -13.12
N TYR A 121 2.54 -1.48 -13.87
CA TYR A 121 3.66 -0.55 -13.75
C TYR A 121 3.24 0.90 -14.02
N ALA A 122 2.56 1.15 -15.15
CA ALA A 122 2.09 2.49 -15.50
C ALA A 122 1.10 3.03 -14.46
N SER A 123 0.18 2.20 -13.99
CA SER A 123 -0.80 2.55 -12.95
C SER A 123 -0.12 2.84 -11.60
N TRP A 124 0.90 2.06 -11.24
CA TRP A 124 1.68 2.30 -10.02
C TRP A 124 2.46 3.61 -10.13
N MET A 125 3.15 3.84 -11.25
CA MET A 125 3.88 5.08 -11.51
C MET A 125 2.96 6.30 -11.47
N TYR A 126 1.75 6.19 -12.03
CA TYR A 126 0.72 7.22 -11.92
C TYR A 126 0.30 7.45 -10.46
N ALA A 127 0.02 6.39 -9.70
CA ALA A 127 -0.30 6.53 -8.27
C ALA A 127 0.84 7.20 -7.48
N LYS A 128 2.10 6.92 -7.83
CA LYS A 128 3.28 7.53 -7.19
C LYS A 128 3.51 8.99 -7.58
N SER A 129 2.99 9.46 -8.71
CA SER A 129 3.13 10.86 -9.13
C SER A 129 2.12 11.79 -8.48
N LEU A 130 1.06 11.24 -7.88
CA LEU A 130 0.02 11.99 -7.19
C LEU A 130 0.45 12.40 -5.78
N ASP A 131 0.13 13.64 -5.42
CA ASP A 131 0.23 14.14 -4.04
C ASP A 131 -1.04 13.84 -3.22
N TYR A 132 -1.07 14.36 -1.98
CA TYR A 132 -2.18 14.15 -1.06
C TYR A 132 -3.52 14.75 -1.55
N TYR A 133 -3.47 15.91 -2.20
CA TYR A 133 -4.62 16.73 -2.55
C TYR A 133 -5.15 16.44 -3.96
N GLN A 134 -4.30 15.94 -4.85
CA GLN A 134 -4.66 15.66 -6.23
C GLN A 134 -5.80 14.64 -6.35
N GLU A 135 -6.69 14.89 -7.30
CA GLU A 135 -7.75 13.98 -7.69
C GLU A 135 -7.22 13.04 -8.78
N PRO A 136 -7.28 11.72 -8.57
CA PRO A 136 -6.90 10.79 -9.61
C PRO A 136 -7.85 10.85 -10.81
N ASP A 137 -7.27 10.73 -11.99
CA ASP A 137 -7.97 10.53 -13.26
C ASP A 137 -8.32 9.04 -13.38
N TYR A 138 -9.51 8.69 -12.89
CA TYR A 138 -10.01 7.33 -12.93
C TYR A 138 -10.38 6.87 -14.34
N GLU A 139 -10.68 7.79 -15.26
CA GLU A 139 -10.97 7.45 -16.66
C GLU A 139 -9.69 7.00 -17.37
N LEU A 140 -8.59 7.74 -17.18
CA LEU A 140 -7.26 7.33 -17.66
C LEU A 140 -6.88 5.95 -17.12
N LEU A 141 -7.02 5.73 -15.81
CA LEU A 141 -6.73 4.43 -15.20
C LEU A 141 -7.59 3.32 -15.79
N THR A 142 -8.90 3.56 -15.97
CA THR A 142 -9.82 2.59 -16.57
C THR A 142 -9.40 2.24 -18.00
N ALA A 143 -9.06 3.26 -18.81
CA ALA A 143 -8.59 3.06 -20.18
C ALA A 143 -7.29 2.24 -20.25
N MET A 144 -6.36 2.44 -19.31
CA MET A 144 -5.14 1.63 -19.23
C MET A 144 -5.43 0.13 -19.08
N PHE A 145 -6.43 -0.24 -18.26
CA PHE A 145 -6.81 -1.64 -18.05
C PHE A 145 -7.72 -2.22 -19.14
N LEU A 146 -8.53 -1.41 -19.81
CA LEU A 146 -9.41 -1.86 -20.91
C LEU A 146 -8.69 -1.97 -22.26
N SER A 147 -7.55 -1.30 -22.44
CA SER A 147 -6.73 -1.39 -23.66
C SER A 147 -6.01 -2.74 -23.85
N PHE A 148 -6.27 -3.71 -22.97
CA PHE A 148 -5.80 -5.09 -23.04
C PHE A 148 -6.96 -6.05 -23.37
N GLU A 149 -7.46 -5.97 -24.60
CA GLU A 149 -8.18 -7.05 -25.29
C GLU A 149 -7.39 -7.48 -26.54
#